data_AF-A0A2Z6LUB1-F1
#
_entry.id   AF-A0A2Z6LUB1-F1
#
_cell.length_a   1.000
_cell.length_b   1.000
_cell.length_c   1.000
_cell.angle_alpha   90.00
_cell.angle_beta   90.00
_cell.angle_gamma   90.00
#
_symmetry.space_group_name_H-M   'P 1'
#
loop_
_entity.id
_entity.type
_entity.pdbx_description
1 polymer ?
#
loop_
_entity_poly.entity_id
_entity_poly.type
_entity_poly.pdbx_seq_one_letter_code
_entity_poly.pdbx_strand_id
1 'polypeptide(L)'
;MASSSIPAKEADGEMPNWLELPRDITANILQRLDTVDMVTSVCQVCPLWWNICKGPFMWRSIHMTMIHNSPYDLVKICCYAIQRSCGQLENVQIRCFGTDDLLKCIAEK
;
A
#
# COMPACT_ATOMS: atom_id res chain seq x y z
N MET A 1 -44.06 -2.90 41.51
CA MET A 1 -42.99 -3.67 40.84
C MET A 1 -42.05 -2.67 40.22
N ALA A 2 -40.81 -2.57 40.70
CA ALA A 2 -39.81 -1.68 40.13
C ALA A 2 -39.22 -2.36 38.88
N SER A 3 -39.55 -1.85 37.69
CA SER A 3 -38.84 -2.23 36.47
C SER A 3 -37.45 -1.62 36.54
N SER A 4 -36.46 -2.46 36.81
CA SER A 4 -35.05 -2.13 36.60
C SER A 4 -34.79 -2.16 35.09
N SER A 5 -34.71 -0.98 34.48
CA SER A 5 -34.17 -0.83 33.14
C SER A 5 -32.64 -0.83 33.27
N ILE A 6 -32.02 -1.95 32.90
CA ILE A 6 -30.58 -2.01 32.63
C ILE A 6 -30.34 -1.10 31.41
N PRO A 7 -29.49 -0.07 31.49
CA PRO A 7 -29.14 0.68 30.30
C PRO A 7 -28.37 -0.24 29.35
N ALA A 8 -28.88 -0.39 28.13
CA ALA A 8 -28.13 -1.01 27.07
C ALA A 8 -26.83 -0.22 26.90
N LYS A 9 -25.70 -0.87 27.17
CA LYS A 9 -24.39 -0.31 26.94
C LYS A 9 -24.23 -0.21 25.42
N GLU A 10 -24.59 0.94 24.86
CA GLU A 10 -24.23 1.29 23.49
C GLU A 10 -22.70 1.22 23.43
N ALA A 11 -22.19 0.21 22.74
CA ALA A 11 -20.80 0.20 22.33
C ALA A 11 -20.68 1.26 21.25
N ASP A 12 -20.44 2.51 21.69
CA ASP A 12 -19.85 3.53 20.85
C ASP A 12 -18.47 2.99 20.45
N GLY A 13 -18.43 2.31 19.31
CA GLY A 13 -17.23 1.70 18.79
C GLY A 13 -16.32 2.80 18.29
N GLU A 14 -15.55 3.42 19.17
CA GLU A 14 -14.50 4.36 18.81
C GLU A 14 -13.61 3.70 17.74
N MET A 15 -13.66 4.24 16.52
CA MET A 15 -12.84 3.73 15.43
C MET A 15 -11.37 3.99 15.78
N PRO A 16 -10.48 2.99 15.74
CA PRO A 16 -9.09 3.17 16.14
C PRO A 16 -8.41 4.31 15.38
N ASN A 17 -7.72 5.19 16.11
CA ASN A 17 -6.98 6.27 15.49
C ASN A 17 -5.72 5.73 14.81
N TRP A 18 -5.78 5.55 13.49
CA TRP A 18 -4.66 5.08 12.67
C TRP A 18 -3.41 5.96 12.75
N LEU A 19 -3.53 7.22 13.19
CA LEU A 19 -2.39 8.13 13.35
C LEU A 19 -1.59 7.89 14.64
N GLU A 20 -2.16 7.16 15.61
CA GLU A 20 -1.48 6.83 16.87
C GLU A 20 -0.63 5.56 16.77
N LEU A 21 -0.77 4.82 15.66
CA LEU A 21 0.04 3.63 15.43
C LEU A 21 1.53 4.02 15.31
N PRO A 22 2.44 3.22 15.93
CA PRO A 22 3.86 3.36 15.68
C PRO A 22 4.18 3.33 14.19
N ARG A 23 5.17 4.14 13.80
CA ARG A 23 5.52 4.34 12.39
C ARG A 23 5.92 3.04 11.69
N ASP A 24 6.64 2.17 12.38
CA ASP A 24 7.08 0.86 11.90
C ASP A 24 5.90 -0.10 11.69
N ILE A 25 4.93 -0.11 12.60
CA ILE A 25 3.69 -0.89 12.45
C ILE A 25 2.88 -0.38 11.27
N THR A 26 2.73 0.94 11.15
CA THR A 26 2.08 1.56 9.98
C THR A 26 2.78 1.15 8.69
N ALA A 27 4.11 1.27 8.64
CA ALA A 27 4.89 0.86 7.46
C ALA A 27 4.69 -0.63 7.11
N ASN A 28 4.67 -1.52 8.11
CA ASN A 28 4.44 -2.95 7.88
C ASN A 28 3.05 -3.23 7.27
N ILE A 29 2.02 -2.52 7.74
CA ILE A 29 0.66 -2.64 7.21
C ILE A 29 0.63 -2.16 5.76
N LEU A 30 1.20 -0.98 5.49
CA LEU A 30 1.21 -0.39 4.15
C LEU A 30 1.98 -1.27 3.15
N GLN A 31 3.11 -1.86 3.54
CA GLN A 31 3.90 -2.77 2.68
C GLN A 31 3.15 -4.04 2.24
N ARG A 32 2.05 -4.40 2.90
CA ARG A 32 1.23 -5.57 2.52
C ARG A 32 0.18 -5.26 1.44
N LEU A 33 -0.02 -3.98 1.12
CA LEU A 33 -0.95 -3.56 0.09
C LEU A 33 -0.35 -3.77 -1.31
N ASP A 34 -1.21 -3.86 -2.32
CA ASP A 34 -0.79 -3.96 -3.70
C ASP A 34 -0.06 -2.67 -4.13
N THR A 35 0.86 -2.79 -5.09
CA THR A 35 1.67 -1.65 -5.52
C THR A 35 0.83 -0.59 -6.24
N VAL A 36 -0.28 -0.97 -6.90
CA VAL A 36 -1.21 0.00 -7.49
C VAL A 36 -1.84 0.86 -6.39
N ASP A 37 -2.44 0.25 -5.37
CA ASP A 37 -3.05 0.91 -4.21
C ASP A 37 -2.03 1.77 -3.46
N MET A 38 -0.79 1.29 -3.34
CA MET A 38 0.30 2.03 -2.72
C MET A 38 0.52 3.39 -3.42
N VAL A 39 0.59 3.39 -4.75
CA VAL A 39 0.87 4.58 -5.56
C VAL A 39 -0.35 5.49 -5.71
N THR A 40 -1.54 4.91 -5.92
CA THR A 40 -2.75 5.66 -6.27
C THR A 40 -3.56 6.12 -5.07
N SER A 41 -3.40 5.46 -3.91
CA SER A 41 -4.20 5.73 -2.71
C SER A 41 -3.33 6.00 -1.50
N VAL A 42 -2.55 5.03 -1.04
CA VAL A 42 -1.81 5.09 0.25
C VAL A 42 -0.88 6.29 0.32
N CYS A 43 -0.13 6.55 -0.75
CA CYS A 43 0.78 7.70 -0.83
C CYS A 43 0.05 9.06 -0.75
N GLN A 44 -1.28 9.10 -0.89
CA GLN A 44 -2.09 10.30 -0.99
C GLN A 44 -3.00 10.53 0.24
N VAL A 45 -3.08 9.58 1.17
CA VAL A 45 -3.97 9.67 2.33
C VAL A 45 -3.62 10.84 3.26
N CYS A 46 -2.37 10.90 3.72
CA CYS A 46 -1.92 11.96 4.62
C CYS A 46 -0.39 12.16 4.56
N PRO A 47 0.15 13.27 5.08
CA PRO A 47 1.58 13.55 5.06
C PRO A 47 2.45 12.49 5.77
N LEU A 48 1.91 11.84 6.82
CA LEU A 48 2.62 10.78 7.54
C LEU A 48 2.84 9.57 6.62
N TRP A 49 1.79 9.08 5.96
CA TRP A 49 1.84 7.93 5.07
C TRP A 49 2.68 8.21 3.83
N TRP A 50 2.52 9.41 3.25
CA TRP A 50 3.39 9.87 2.16
C TRP A 50 4.87 9.84 2.56
N ASN A 51 5.21 10.33 3.75
CA ASN A 51 6.59 10.30 4.24
C ASN A 51 7.10 8.89 4.53
N ILE A 52 6.23 7.95 4.94
CA ILE A 52 6.61 6.53 5.06
C ILE A 52 6.92 5.96 3.68
N CYS A 53 6.04 6.18 2.70
CA CYS A 53 6.16 5.68 1.32
C CYS A 53 7.36 6.25 0.54
N LYS A 54 8.05 7.27 1.07
CA LYS A 54 9.34 7.75 0.53
C LYS A 54 10.51 6.81 0.75
N GLY A 55 10.48 5.99 1.78
CA GLY A 55 11.58 5.10 2.09
C GLY A 55 11.75 4.02 1.01
N PRO A 56 12.98 3.70 0.58
CA PRO A 56 13.22 2.63 -0.40
C PRO A 56 12.75 1.27 0.12
N PHE A 57 12.75 1.09 1.43
CA PHE A 57 12.24 -0.10 2.10
C PHE A 57 10.77 -0.40 1.80
N MET A 58 9.96 0.61 1.48
CA MET A 58 8.55 0.41 1.12
C MET A 58 8.38 -0.26 -0.25
N TRP A 59 9.45 -0.33 -1.05
CA TRP A 59 9.44 -0.78 -2.44
C TRP A 59 10.36 -1.97 -2.68
N ARG A 60 10.73 -2.73 -1.63
CA ARG A 60 11.53 -3.95 -1.79
C ARG A 60 10.73 -5.10 -2.42
N SER A 61 9.42 -5.09 -2.23
CA SER A 61 8.50 -6.08 -2.78
C SER A 61 7.46 -5.37 -3.63
N ILE A 62 7.42 -5.71 -4.91
CA ILE A 62 6.45 -5.18 -5.86
C ILE A 62 5.50 -6.31 -6.23
N HIS A 63 4.22 -6.13 -5.93
CA HIS A 63 3.17 -7.08 -6.25
C HIS A 63 2.09 -6.33 -7.03
N MET A 64 1.88 -6.74 -8.27
CA MET A 64 0.89 -6.12 -9.15
C MET A 64 0.15 -7.19 -9.96
N THR A 65 -1.17 -7.07 -10.00
CA THR A 65 -2.03 -7.91 -10.82
C THR A 65 -2.89 -7.03 -11.70
N MET A 66 -2.89 -7.29 -13.02
CA MET A 66 -3.83 -6.60 -13.90
C MET A 66 -5.25 -7.02 -13.53
N ILE A 67 -6.06 -6.04 -13.12
CA ILE A 67 -7.51 -6.17 -13.05
C ILE A 67 -8.04 -5.68 -14.40
N HIS A 68 -8.94 -6.44 -15.02
CA HIS A 68 -9.55 -6.05 -16.30
C HIS A 68 -10.12 -4.63 -16.20
N ASN A 69 -9.83 -3.80 -17.22
CA ASN A 69 -10.23 -2.39 -17.29
C ASN A 69 -9.62 -1.49 -16.20
N SER A 70 -8.43 -1.80 -15.68
CA SER A 70 -7.69 -0.84 -14.86
C SER A 70 -7.50 0.48 -15.63
N PRO A 71 -7.89 1.64 -15.07
CA PRO A 71 -7.65 2.94 -15.69
C PRO A 71 -6.18 3.37 -15.61
N TYR A 72 -5.35 2.61 -14.90
CA TYR A 72 -3.97 2.96 -14.60
C TYR A 72 -2.98 2.31 -15.58
N ASP A 73 -1.95 3.07 -15.93
CA ASP A 73 -0.79 2.57 -16.67
C ASP A 73 0.10 1.73 -15.73
N LEU A 74 -0.15 0.43 -15.72
CA LEU A 74 0.53 -0.51 -14.81
C LEU A 74 2.04 -0.59 -15.06
N VAL A 75 2.49 -0.41 -16.31
CA VAL A 75 3.92 -0.40 -16.65
C VAL A 75 4.60 0.81 -16.00
N LYS A 76 4.00 2.00 -16.12
CA LYS A 76 4.53 3.21 -15.46
C LYS A 76 4.54 3.08 -13.94
N ILE A 77 3.48 2.54 -13.33
CA ILE A 77 3.42 2.32 -11.88
C ILE A 77 4.54 1.36 -11.45
N CYS A 78 4.74 0.26 -12.18
CA CYS A 78 5.78 -0.70 -11.82
C CYS A 78 7.18 -0.08 -11.94
N CYS A 79 7.45 0.65 -13.03
CA CYS A 79 8.72 1.35 -13.20
C CYS A 79 8.96 2.41 -12.12
N TYR A 80 7.92 3.15 -11.71
CA TYR A 80 8.01 4.06 -10.57
C TYR A 80 8.42 3.32 -9.29
N ALA A 81 7.80 2.19 -8.98
CA ALA A 81 8.13 1.38 -7.81
C ALA A 81 9.58 0.85 -7.86
N ILE A 82 10.05 0.36 -9.03
CA ILE A 82 11.43 -0.08 -9.24
C ILE A 82 12.42 1.08 -9.08
N GLN A 83 12.06 2.28 -9.53
CA GLN A 83 12.89 3.47 -9.31
C GLN A 83 13.00 3.80 -7.82
N ARG A 84 11.88 3.72 -7.11
CA ARG A 84 11.77 4.03 -5.68
C ARG A 84 12.46 3.05 -4.75
N SER A 85 12.65 1.80 -5.18
CA SER A 85 13.42 0.81 -4.43
C SER A 85 14.90 1.19 -4.26
N CYS A 86 15.42 2.11 -5.09
CA CYS A 86 16.81 2.57 -5.04
C CYS A 86 17.84 1.41 -5.00
N GLY A 87 17.58 0.34 -5.77
CA GLY A 87 18.46 -0.84 -5.84
C GLY A 87 18.26 -1.87 -4.71
N GLN A 88 17.28 -1.65 -3.83
CA GLN A 88 16.93 -2.57 -2.74
C GLN A 88 15.73 -3.45 -3.09
N LEU A 89 15.50 -3.69 -4.39
CA LEU A 89 14.42 -4.54 -4.86
C LEU A 89 14.77 -6.00 -4.55
N GLU A 90 13.91 -6.70 -3.82
CA GLU A 90 14.09 -8.09 -3.40
C GLU A 90 13.10 -9.02 -4.13
N ASN A 91 11.87 -8.58 -4.38
CA ASN A 91 10.83 -9.38 -5.01
C ASN A 91 9.99 -8.56 -6.00
N VAL A 92 9.74 -9.13 -7.18
CA VAL A 92 8.83 -8.61 -8.19
C VAL A 92 7.88 -9.74 -8.59
N GLN A 93 6.58 -9.49 -8.45
CA GLN A 93 5.52 -10.35 -8.96
C GLN A 93 4.56 -9.54 -9.81
N ILE A 94 4.47 -9.92 -11.07
CA ILE A 94 3.65 -9.24 -12.07
C ILE A 94 2.76 -10.30 -12.71
N ARG A 95 1.44 -10.09 -12.65
CA ARG A 95 0.46 -11.01 -13.23
C ARG A 95 -0.34 -10.32 -14.33
N CYS A 96 -0.39 -10.98 -15.49
CA CYS A 96 -1.26 -10.66 -16.62
C CYS A 96 -0.91 -9.39 -17.43
N PHE A 97 0.19 -8.68 -17.13
CA PHE A 97 0.63 -7.50 -17.91
C PHE A 97 2.15 -7.42 -18.15
N GLY A 98 2.86 -8.54 -18.12
CA GLY A 98 4.29 -8.55 -18.43
C GLY A 98 4.55 -8.08 -19.87
N THR A 99 5.43 -7.09 -20.04
CA THR A 99 5.87 -6.56 -21.34
C THR A 99 7.40 -6.51 -21.41
N ASP A 100 7.97 -6.43 -22.61
CA ASP A 100 9.43 -6.30 -22.79
C ASP A 100 9.97 -5.00 -22.17
N ASP A 101 9.22 -3.90 -22.26
CA ASP A 101 9.55 -2.63 -21.61
C ASP A 101 9.68 -2.76 -20.10
N LEU A 102 8.81 -3.58 -19.50
CA LEU A 102 8.82 -3.86 -18.07
C LEU A 102 10.02 -4.71 -17.67
N LEU A 103 10.33 -5.73 -18.46
CA LEU A 103 11.53 -6.55 -18.26
C LEU A 103 12.81 -5.71 -18.35
N LYS A 104 12.87 -4.79 -19.32
CA LYS A 104 13.97 -3.85 -19.46
C LYS A 104 14.09 -2.93 -18.24
N CYS A 105 12.97 -2.40 -17.76
CA CYS A 105 12.91 -1.57 -16.56
C CYS A 105 13.42 -2.29 -15.29
N ILE A 106 13.18 -3.60 -15.19
CA ILE A 106 13.71 -4.45 -14.11
C ILE A 106 15.21 -4.73 -14.31
N ALA A 107 15.64 -4.98 -15.55
CA ALA A 107 17.01 -5.38 -15.88
C ALA A 107 18.03 -4.23 -15.87
N GLU A 108 17.60 -2.98 -16.03
CA GLU A 108 18.49 -1.80 -16.10
C GLU A 108 19.06 -1.34 -14.74
N LYS A 109 19.22 -2.24 -13.76
CA LYS A 109 19.75 -1.91 -12.42
C LYS A 109 20.62 -3.00 -11.82
#